data_AF-A0A842T8G2-F1
#
_entry.id   AF-A0A842T8G2-F1
#
_cell.length_a   1.000
_cell.length_b   1.000
_cell.length_c   1.000
_cell.angle_alpha   90.00
_cell.angle_beta   90.00
_cell.angle_gamma   90.00
#
_symmetry.space_group_name_H-M   'P 1'
#
loop_
_entity.id
_entity.type
_entity.pdbx_description
1 polymer ?
#
loop_
_entity_poly.entity_id
_entity_poly.type
_entity_poly.pdbx_seq_one_letter_code
_entity_poly.pdbx_strand_id
1 'polypeptide(L)'
;MEKEVISVVQSPARDHHLRTGDGFSLGEIEKSEKTIEQLKDLGIRIDYRRQSAHEINIETLNQLELPEKKKEQRAPFVKKEKKRTPFIPLEERKKDEKLEEVEEKIEKKPEKKKVEKKPKEVKKPKEKPKKAPKEKTIPLTKLHRLGPKTEEKFKEIGINSVNDLVKENPDEIGTLVDGCSEDSVRSWIEEGKKLLE
;
A
#
# COMPACT_ATOMS: atom_id res chain seq x y z
N MET A 1 41.48 14.15 -10.02
CA MET A 1 41.00 12.76 -10.20
C MET A 1 39.92 12.57 -9.15
N GLU A 2 38.66 12.58 -9.56
CA GLU A 2 37.56 12.22 -8.67
C GLU A 2 37.77 10.75 -8.29
N LYS A 3 37.91 10.44 -7.00
CA LYS A 3 38.02 9.06 -6.56
C LYS A 3 36.64 8.43 -6.66
N GLU A 4 36.48 7.46 -7.56
CA GLU A 4 35.28 6.63 -7.59
C GLU A 4 35.21 5.84 -6.28
N VAL A 5 34.12 6.05 -5.54
CA VAL A 5 33.90 5.37 -4.27
C VAL A 5 33.32 3.99 -4.57
N ILE A 6 34.14 2.96 -4.35
CA ILE A 6 33.80 1.56 -4.62
C ILE A 6 33.55 0.86 -3.28
N SER A 7 32.53 -0.01 -3.23
CA SER A 7 32.29 -0.87 -2.07
C SER A 7 33.12 -2.15 -2.16
N VAL A 8 33.59 -2.62 -1.01
CA VAL A 8 34.34 -3.88 -0.88
C VAL A 8 33.46 -4.93 -0.21
N VAL A 9 33.44 -6.14 -0.76
CA VAL A 9 32.60 -7.25 -0.28
C VAL A 9 33.42 -8.54 -0.20
N GLN A 10 33.07 -9.43 0.71
CA GLN A 10 33.67 -10.75 0.81
C GLN A 10 33.14 -11.69 -0.29
N SER A 11 34.03 -12.47 -0.90
CA SER A 11 33.64 -13.49 -1.88
C SER A 11 32.88 -14.64 -1.20
N PRO A 12 31.82 -15.19 -1.83
CA PRO A 12 31.12 -16.36 -1.31
C PRO A 12 31.94 -17.66 -1.43
N ALA A 13 33.06 -17.64 -2.16
CA ALA A 13 33.97 -18.78 -2.24
C ALA A 13 34.64 -19.06 -0.87
N ARG A 14 35.12 -20.30 -0.66
CA ARG A 14 35.76 -20.74 0.59
C ARG A 14 36.92 -19.85 1.04
N ASP A 15 37.67 -19.30 0.09
CA ASP A 15 38.85 -18.46 0.38
C ASP A 15 38.47 -17.04 0.84
N HIS A 16 37.19 -16.67 0.69
CA HIS A 16 36.63 -15.42 1.23
C HIS A 16 37.46 -14.15 0.92
N HIS A 17 38.11 -14.11 -0.24
CA HIS A 17 38.89 -12.94 -0.67
C HIS A 17 37.99 -11.71 -0.82
N LEU A 18 38.57 -10.53 -0.63
CA LEU A 18 37.89 -9.25 -0.83
C LEU A 18 37.78 -8.96 -2.33
N ARG A 19 36.60 -8.53 -2.75
CA ARG A 19 36.29 -8.15 -4.14
C ARG A 19 35.49 -6.85 -4.17
N THR A 20 35.38 -6.24 -5.33
CA THR A 20 34.51 -5.08 -5.55
C THR A 20 33.04 -5.50 -5.56
N GLY A 21 32.19 -4.76 -4.85
CA GLY A 21 30.74 -4.89 -4.86
C GLY A 21 30.07 -4.02 -5.93
N ASP A 22 28.76 -4.23 -6.14
CA ASP A 22 27.94 -3.39 -7.04
C ASP A 22 27.59 -2.03 -6.41
N GLY A 23 27.48 -1.98 -5.07
CA GLY A 23 27.11 -0.77 -4.33
C GLY A 23 27.24 -0.95 -2.82
N PHE A 24 26.95 0.10 -2.06
CA PHE A 24 26.91 0.07 -0.59
C PHE A 24 25.59 -0.54 -0.09
N SER A 25 25.64 -1.29 1.00
CA SER A 25 24.45 -1.93 1.57
C SER A 25 23.61 -0.93 2.38
N LEU A 26 22.35 -1.27 2.64
CA LEU A 26 21.52 -0.48 3.55
C LEU A 26 22.11 -0.41 4.97
N GLY A 27 22.62 -1.53 5.48
CA GLY A 27 23.22 -1.60 6.82
C GLY A 27 24.53 -0.81 6.96
N GLU A 28 25.29 -0.63 5.88
CA GLU A 28 26.48 0.24 5.86
C GLU A 28 26.08 1.71 5.88
N ILE A 29 25.06 2.07 5.10
CA ILE A 29 24.57 3.45 5.00
C ILE A 29 23.94 3.88 6.32
N GLU A 30 23.13 3.03 6.95
CA GLU A 30 22.51 3.32 8.25
C GLU A 30 23.53 3.52 9.38
N LYS A 31 24.66 2.80 9.33
CA LYS A 31 25.76 2.94 10.29
C LYS A 31 26.67 4.11 9.97
N SER A 32 26.71 4.54 8.72
CA SER A 32 27.37 5.78 8.32
C SER A 32 26.50 6.98 8.71
N GLU A 33 27.10 8.15 8.89
CA GLU A 33 26.34 9.38 9.17
C GLU A 33 25.70 10.00 7.91
N LYS A 34 25.37 9.17 6.91
CA LYS A 34 24.91 9.59 5.57
C LYS A 34 23.48 9.14 5.31
N THR A 35 22.76 9.94 4.54
CA THR A 35 21.41 9.59 4.08
C THR A 35 21.44 8.98 2.68
N ILE A 36 20.43 8.17 2.37
CA ILE A 36 20.24 7.58 1.04
C ILE A 36 20.16 8.64 -0.06
N GLU A 37 19.52 9.77 0.23
CA GLU A 37 19.36 10.87 -0.73
C GLU A 37 20.72 11.50 -1.05
N GLN A 38 21.53 11.77 -0.02
CA GLN A 38 22.86 12.33 -0.16
C GLN A 38 23.76 11.45 -1.04
N LEU A 39 23.72 10.13 -0.85
CA LEU A 39 24.51 9.20 -1.65
C LEU A 39 24.02 9.13 -3.10
N LYS A 40 22.71 9.22 -3.33
CA LYS A 40 22.14 9.32 -4.69
C LYS A 40 22.57 10.59 -5.41
N ASP A 41 22.61 11.71 -4.68
CA ASP A 41 23.07 12.99 -5.23
C ASP A 41 24.55 12.93 -5.64
N LEU A 42 25.35 12.19 -4.89
CA LEU A 42 26.76 11.92 -5.19
C LEU A 42 26.96 10.87 -6.31
N GLY A 43 25.89 10.29 -6.85
CA GLY A 43 25.96 9.25 -7.87
C GLY A 43 26.47 7.89 -7.36
N ILE A 44 26.50 7.67 -6.05
CA ILE A 44 26.95 6.42 -5.45
C ILE A 44 25.83 5.37 -5.56
N ARG A 45 26.20 4.17 -6.02
CA ARG A 45 25.27 3.06 -6.21
C ARG A 45 24.95 2.38 -4.88
N ILE A 46 23.66 2.12 -4.66
CA ILE A 46 23.14 1.50 -3.43
C ILE A 46 22.59 0.12 -3.77
N ASP A 47 23.09 -0.90 -3.06
CA ASP A 47 22.62 -2.28 -3.14
C ASP A 47 21.59 -2.54 -2.05
N TYR A 48 20.31 -2.41 -2.42
CA TYR A 48 19.17 -2.61 -1.52
C TYR A 48 19.00 -4.07 -1.04
N ARG A 49 19.64 -5.04 -1.70
CA ARG A 49 19.47 -6.47 -1.38
C ARG A 49 20.46 -6.92 -0.31
N ARG A 50 21.64 -6.29 -0.24
CA ARG A 50 22.66 -6.61 0.76
C ARG A 50 22.29 -6.02 2.12
N GLN A 51 22.38 -6.84 3.16
CA GLN A 51 22.11 -6.47 4.55
C GLN A 51 23.37 -6.49 5.43
N SER A 52 24.50 -7.00 4.90
CA SER A 52 25.77 -7.05 5.64
C SER A 52 26.34 -5.65 5.85
N ALA A 53 27.09 -5.49 6.93
CA ALA A 53 27.80 -4.25 7.24
C ALA A 53 29.29 -4.53 7.40
N HIS A 54 30.11 -3.95 6.51
CA HIS A 54 31.57 -4.03 6.59
C HIS A 54 32.15 -2.72 7.07
N GLU A 55 33.03 -2.78 8.06
CA GLU A 55 33.66 -1.60 8.69
C GLU A 55 34.43 -0.73 7.68
N ILE A 56 35.17 -1.38 6.78
CA ILE A 56 35.92 -0.72 5.68
C ILE A 56 34.98 0.19 4.86
N ASN A 57 33.77 -0.30 4.54
CA ASN A 57 32.82 0.46 3.75
C ASN A 57 32.22 1.63 4.55
N ILE A 58 31.95 1.43 5.84
CA ILE A 58 31.43 2.49 6.73
C ILE A 58 32.45 3.63 6.82
N GLU A 59 33.73 3.31 7.00
CA GLU A 59 34.80 4.31 7.03
C GLU A 59 34.90 5.06 5.71
N THR A 60 34.84 4.36 4.56
CA THR A 60 34.86 5.03 3.25
C THR A 60 33.67 5.98 3.06
N LEU A 61 32.48 5.64 3.57
CA LEU A 61 31.30 6.49 3.51
C LEU A 61 31.41 7.70 4.45
N ASN A 62 31.99 7.52 5.63
CA ASN A 62 32.18 8.60 6.61
C ASN A 62 33.19 9.65 6.12
N GLN A 63 34.20 9.24 5.36
CA GLN A 63 35.17 10.15 4.74
C GLN A 63 34.58 11.03 3.62
N LEU A 64 33.35 10.76 3.16
CA LEU A 64 32.74 11.54 2.10
C LEU A 64 32.25 12.90 2.62
N GLU A 65 32.57 13.96 1.90
CA GLU A 65 32.01 15.28 2.12
C GLU A 65 30.66 15.41 1.40
N LEU A 66 29.69 16.02 2.07
CA LEU A 66 28.34 16.16 1.55
C LEU A 66 28.12 17.59 1.06
N PRO A 67 27.50 17.79 -0.12
CA PRO A 67 27.09 19.11 -0.53
C PRO A 67 25.94 19.59 0.37
N GLU A 68 26.11 20.73 1.02
CA GLU A 68 25.05 21.36 1.79
C GLU A 68 23.93 21.85 0.85
N LYS A 69 22.85 21.05 0.75
CA LYS A 69 21.63 21.51 0.09
C LYS A 69 20.98 22.57 0.98
N LYS A 70 21.09 23.83 0.57
CA LYS A 70 20.26 24.91 1.13
C LYS A 70 18.80 24.54 0.89
N LYS A 71 18.05 24.34 1.99
CA LYS A 71 16.60 24.13 1.90
C LYS A 71 15.98 25.42 1.36
N GLU A 72 15.71 25.44 0.06
CA GLU A 72 14.91 26.51 -0.52
C GLU A 72 13.54 26.46 0.15
N GLN A 73 13.20 27.52 0.87
CA GLN A 73 11.89 27.64 1.47
C GLN A 73 10.89 27.73 0.32
N ARG A 74 10.09 26.68 0.13
CA ARG A 74 9.01 26.69 -0.85
C ARG A 74 8.11 27.87 -0.52
N ALA A 75 7.75 28.65 -1.55
CA ALA A 75 6.77 29.71 -1.39
C ALA A 75 5.48 29.13 -0.75
N PRO A 76 4.81 29.87 0.14
CA PRO A 76 3.59 29.41 0.77
C PRO A 76 2.55 29.00 -0.28
N PHE A 77 1.78 27.94 0.02
CA PHE A 77 0.76 27.43 -0.89
C PHE A 77 -0.30 28.51 -1.16
N VAL A 78 -0.27 29.08 -2.37
CA VAL A 78 -1.32 29.99 -2.84
C VAL A 78 -2.51 29.16 -3.30
N LYS A 79 -3.64 29.28 -2.59
CA LYS A 79 -4.91 28.66 -3.01
C LYS A 79 -5.29 29.21 -4.38
N LYS A 80 -5.08 28.41 -5.44
CA LYS A 80 -5.59 28.75 -6.77
C LYS A 80 -7.11 28.77 -6.71
N GLU A 81 -7.71 29.80 -7.29
CA GLU A 81 -9.15 29.83 -7.50
C GLU A 81 -9.55 28.59 -8.30
N LYS A 82 -10.55 27.86 -7.80
CA LYS A 82 -11.10 26.71 -8.51
C LYS A 82 -11.79 27.25 -9.75
N LYS A 83 -11.11 27.25 -10.90
CA LYS A 83 -11.77 27.39 -12.20
C LYS A 83 -12.71 26.19 -12.33
N ARG A 84 -14.01 26.41 -12.07
CA ARG A 84 -15.03 25.43 -12.41
C ARG A 84 -15.03 25.37 -13.93
N THR A 85 -14.58 24.25 -14.49
CA THR A 85 -14.98 23.91 -15.85
C THR A 85 -16.52 23.90 -15.86
N PRO A 86 -17.18 24.46 -16.88
CA PRO A 86 -18.63 24.34 -16.99
C PRO A 86 -18.99 22.86 -16.88
N PHE A 87 -20.04 22.57 -16.12
CA PHE A 87 -20.55 21.21 -16.04
C PHE A 87 -21.12 20.87 -17.40
N ILE A 88 -20.46 19.97 -18.12
CA ILE A 88 -20.96 19.40 -19.38
C ILE A 88 -21.74 18.14 -18.99
N PRO A 89 -23.08 18.12 -19.12
CA PRO A 89 -23.90 16.94 -18.87
C PRO A 89 -23.40 15.73 -19.67
N LEU A 90 -23.51 14.53 -19.06
CA LEU A 90 -23.09 13.29 -19.71
C LEU A 90 -23.86 13.00 -21.02
N GLU A 91 -25.08 13.53 -21.15
CA GLU A 91 -25.90 13.42 -22.36
C GLU A 91 -25.36 14.25 -23.52
N GLU A 92 -24.78 15.41 -23.24
CA GLU A 92 -24.13 16.25 -24.25
C GLU A 92 -22.81 15.63 -24.69
N ARG A 93 -21.99 15.15 -23.74
CA ARG A 93 -20.75 14.41 -24.07
C ARG A 93 -21.00 13.20 -24.96
N LYS A 94 -22.07 12.44 -24.70
CA LYS A 94 -22.45 11.27 -25.50
C LYS A 94 -23.04 11.63 -26.87
N LYS A 95 -23.59 12.84 -27.04
CA LYS A 95 -24.06 13.33 -28.34
C LYS A 95 -22.87 13.72 -29.20
N ASP A 96 -21.89 14.41 -28.62
CA ASP A 96 -20.66 14.79 -29.29
C ASP A 96 -19.85 13.54 -29.69
N GLU A 97 -19.66 12.59 -28.76
CA GLU A 97 -19.05 11.28 -29.06
C GLU A 97 -19.84 10.51 -30.13
N LYS A 98 -21.17 10.54 -30.12
CA LYS A 98 -21.98 9.87 -31.17
C LYS A 98 -21.90 10.56 -32.51
N LEU A 99 -21.73 11.88 -32.57
CA LEU A 99 -21.60 12.61 -33.83
C LEU A 99 -20.21 12.36 -34.42
N GLU A 100 -19.15 12.40 -33.61
CA GLU A 100 -17.79 12.05 -34.02
C GLU A 100 -17.68 10.58 -34.46
N GLU A 101 -18.31 9.64 -33.73
CA GLU A 101 -18.32 8.22 -34.08
C GLU A 101 -19.18 7.92 -35.32
N VAL A 102 -20.18 8.76 -35.63
CA VAL A 102 -20.97 8.67 -36.87
C VAL A 102 -20.18 9.22 -38.06
N GLU A 103 -19.43 10.30 -37.89
CA GLU A 103 -18.53 10.85 -38.92
C GLU A 103 -17.40 9.86 -39.26
N GLU A 104 -16.72 9.28 -38.25
CA GLU A 104 -15.69 8.26 -38.48
C GLU A 104 -16.23 6.96 -39.12
N LYS A 105 -17.50 6.60 -38.84
CA LYS A 105 -18.15 5.40 -39.43
C LYS A 105 -18.64 5.61 -40.86
N ILE A 106 -18.87 6.85 -41.30
CA ILE A 106 -19.22 7.17 -42.68
C ILE A 106 -17.99 7.00 -43.60
N GLU A 107 -16.79 7.26 -43.10
CA GLU A 107 -15.55 7.18 -43.90
C GLU A 107 -14.97 5.75 -44.06
N LYS A 108 -15.37 4.77 -43.23
CA LYS A 108 -14.67 3.47 -43.14
C LYS A 108 -15.47 2.20 -43.47
N LYS A 109 -16.47 2.25 -44.36
CA LYS A 109 -17.16 1.01 -44.79
C LYS A 109 -16.35 0.19 -45.82
N PRO A 110 -16.07 -1.08 -45.51
CA PRO A 110 -16.50 -2.15 -46.41
C PRO A 110 -17.41 -3.20 -45.72
N GLU A 111 -18.05 -4.02 -46.56
CA GLU A 111 -19.29 -4.76 -46.31
C GLU A 111 -19.22 -6.03 -45.44
N LYS A 112 -20.23 -6.17 -44.58
CA LYS A 112 -20.99 -7.38 -44.14
C LYS A 112 -20.25 -8.71 -43.85
N LYS A 113 -20.50 -9.26 -42.65
CA LYS A 113 -21.35 -10.48 -42.48
C LYS A 113 -21.86 -10.66 -41.04
N LYS A 114 -23.13 -11.04 -40.94
CA LYS A 114 -23.90 -11.38 -39.72
C LYS A 114 -23.51 -12.77 -39.20
N VAL A 115 -23.41 -12.92 -37.86
CA VAL A 115 -23.81 -14.15 -37.16
C VAL A 115 -24.45 -13.77 -35.81
N GLU A 116 -25.68 -14.23 -35.61
CA GLU A 116 -26.47 -14.14 -34.38
C GLU A 116 -26.06 -15.23 -33.37
N LYS A 117 -26.15 -14.94 -32.05
CA LYS A 117 -26.84 -15.80 -31.07
C LYS A 117 -27.00 -15.13 -29.70
N LYS A 118 -28.05 -15.58 -29.00
CA LYS A 118 -28.90 -14.96 -27.97
C LYS A 118 -28.39 -15.03 -26.50
N PRO A 119 -29.04 -14.32 -25.55
CA PRO A 119 -28.53 -13.96 -24.21
C PRO A 119 -29.12 -14.81 -23.06
N LYS A 120 -28.52 -14.71 -21.85
CA LYS A 120 -29.06 -15.01 -20.50
C LYS A 120 -27.91 -14.86 -19.47
N GLU A 121 -28.06 -14.45 -18.20
CA GLU A 121 -29.22 -14.25 -17.33
C GLU A 121 -28.79 -13.40 -16.10
N VAL A 122 -29.68 -12.54 -15.63
CA VAL A 122 -29.56 -11.74 -14.39
C VAL A 122 -29.96 -12.61 -13.20
N LYS A 123 -29.21 -12.55 -12.08
CA LYS A 123 -29.73 -12.95 -10.76
C LYS A 123 -29.56 -11.83 -9.72
N LYS A 124 -30.70 -11.57 -9.06
CA LYS A 124 -31.06 -10.51 -8.12
C LYS A 124 -30.55 -10.78 -6.69
N PRO A 125 -30.57 -9.75 -5.81
CA PRO A 125 -29.94 -9.73 -4.49
C PRO A 125 -30.77 -10.47 -3.43
N LYS A 126 -30.11 -11.00 -2.40
CA LYS A 126 -30.76 -11.60 -1.22
C LYS A 126 -30.62 -10.73 0.03
N GLU A 127 -31.68 -10.81 0.82
CA GLU A 127 -32.21 -9.90 1.82
C GLU A 127 -31.47 -9.88 3.17
N LYS A 128 -31.63 -8.74 3.86
CA LYS A 128 -31.38 -8.55 5.30
C LYS A 128 -32.42 -9.30 6.15
N PRO A 129 -32.05 -9.94 7.27
CA PRO A 129 -32.96 -10.19 8.38
C PRO A 129 -32.72 -9.27 9.59
N LYS A 130 -33.67 -9.32 10.53
CA LYS A 130 -34.16 -8.25 11.39
C LYS A 130 -33.47 -8.17 12.77
N LYS A 131 -33.66 -7.02 13.42
CA LYS A 131 -33.25 -6.60 14.78
C LYS A 131 -33.95 -7.35 15.91
N ALA A 132 -33.20 -7.65 16.99
CA ALA A 132 -33.55 -7.56 18.42
C ALA A 132 -32.30 -7.93 19.27
N PRO A 133 -32.20 -7.64 20.58
CA PRO A 133 -32.55 -6.46 21.38
C PRO A 133 -31.29 -5.65 21.79
N LYS A 134 -31.48 -4.42 22.27
CA LYS A 134 -30.40 -3.47 22.61
C LYS A 134 -29.79 -3.77 23.98
N GLU A 135 -28.81 -4.65 24.03
CA GLU A 135 -27.74 -4.54 25.03
C GLU A 135 -26.68 -3.56 24.49
N LYS A 136 -25.89 -2.93 25.36
CA LYS A 136 -24.94 -1.86 24.97
C LYS A 136 -23.90 -2.41 24.00
N THR A 137 -24.17 -2.35 22.69
CA THR A 137 -23.26 -2.85 21.66
C THR A 137 -22.12 -1.87 21.49
N ILE A 138 -20.98 -2.23 22.07
CA ILE A 138 -19.72 -1.55 21.76
C ILE A 138 -19.33 -1.99 20.35
N PRO A 139 -19.15 -1.07 19.39
CA PRO A 139 -18.69 -1.43 18.07
C PRO A 139 -17.25 -1.94 18.15
N LEU A 140 -16.96 -2.95 17.34
CA LEU A 140 -15.66 -3.61 17.27
C LEU A 140 -14.51 -2.63 16.96
N THR A 141 -14.79 -1.54 16.23
CA THR A 141 -13.83 -0.47 15.90
C THR A 141 -13.24 0.28 17.09
N LYS A 142 -13.75 0.09 18.32
CA LYS A 142 -13.11 0.65 19.51
C LYS A 142 -11.87 -0.14 19.98
N LEU A 143 -11.70 -1.37 19.50
CA LEU A 143 -10.54 -2.20 19.83
C LEU A 143 -9.29 -1.69 19.11
N HIS A 144 -8.14 -1.79 19.77
CA HIS A 144 -6.90 -1.28 19.21
C HIS A 144 -6.52 -2.06 17.95
N ARG A 145 -6.17 -1.33 16.88
CA ARG A 145 -5.80 -1.89 15.56
C ARG A 145 -6.91 -2.65 14.82
N LEU A 146 -8.15 -2.63 15.31
CA LEU A 146 -9.28 -3.20 14.58
C LEU A 146 -9.96 -2.14 13.70
N GLY A 147 -9.72 -2.21 12.39
CA GLY A 147 -10.26 -1.27 11.40
C GLY A 147 -11.61 -1.70 10.80
N PRO A 148 -12.26 -0.82 10.00
CA PRO A 148 -13.58 -1.10 9.41
C PRO A 148 -13.59 -2.31 8.47
N LYS A 149 -12.51 -2.53 7.71
CA LYS A 149 -12.37 -3.71 6.82
C LYS A 149 -12.34 -5.02 7.61
N THR A 150 -11.70 -4.99 8.76
CA THR A 150 -11.63 -6.15 9.65
C THR A 150 -12.99 -6.37 10.29
N GLU A 151 -13.64 -5.31 10.78
CA GLU A 151 -15.01 -5.37 11.31
C GLU A 151 -16.01 -5.97 10.31
N GLU A 152 -15.90 -5.66 9.02
CA GLU A 152 -16.74 -6.28 7.97
C GLU A 152 -16.56 -7.80 7.92
N LYS A 153 -15.32 -8.30 7.99
CA LYS A 153 -15.04 -9.75 8.04
C LYS A 153 -15.62 -10.42 9.29
N PHE A 154 -15.54 -9.75 10.44
CA PHE A 154 -16.17 -10.23 11.67
C PHE A 154 -17.70 -10.28 11.56
N LYS A 155 -18.32 -9.31 10.88
CA LYS A 155 -19.76 -9.29 10.61
C LYS A 155 -20.19 -10.41 9.67
N GLU A 156 -19.36 -10.80 8.71
CA GLU A 156 -19.62 -11.94 7.82
C GLU A 156 -19.68 -13.27 8.59
N ILE A 157 -18.92 -13.41 9.67
CA ILE A 157 -18.92 -14.57 10.57
C ILE A 157 -20.05 -14.49 11.61
N GLY A 158 -20.65 -13.31 11.80
CA GLY A 158 -21.76 -13.09 12.73
C GLY A 158 -21.35 -12.41 14.05
N ILE A 159 -20.09 -12.00 14.19
CA ILE A 159 -19.58 -11.28 15.37
C ILE A 159 -19.81 -9.79 15.13
N ASN A 160 -20.84 -9.24 15.80
CA ASN A 160 -21.27 -7.85 15.58
C ASN A 160 -20.87 -6.89 16.71
N SER A 161 -20.58 -7.42 17.90
CA SER A 161 -20.22 -6.62 19.08
C SER A 161 -19.02 -7.19 19.85
N VAL A 162 -18.39 -6.35 20.67
CA VAL A 162 -17.29 -6.77 21.56
C VAL A 162 -17.76 -7.87 22.53
N ASN A 163 -19.04 -7.86 22.93
CA ASN A 163 -19.63 -8.91 23.77
C ASN A 163 -19.63 -10.28 23.10
N ASP A 164 -19.84 -10.30 21.78
CA ASP A 164 -19.85 -11.54 21.00
C ASP A 164 -18.41 -12.05 20.88
N LEU A 165 -17.45 -11.15 20.62
CA LEU A 165 -16.04 -11.50 20.50
C LEU A 165 -15.46 -12.17 21.77
N VAL A 166 -15.88 -11.72 22.96
CA VAL A 166 -15.39 -12.27 24.24
C VAL A 166 -15.90 -13.69 24.53
N LYS A 167 -17.02 -14.10 23.92
CA LYS A 167 -17.62 -15.43 24.14
C LYS A 167 -17.03 -16.51 23.25
N GLU A 168 -16.47 -16.13 22.11
CA GLU A 168 -15.96 -17.04 21.10
C GLU A 168 -14.51 -17.46 21.37
N ASN A 169 -14.08 -18.56 20.74
CA ASN A 169 -12.73 -19.08 20.87
C ASN A 169 -11.76 -18.35 19.93
N PRO A 170 -10.56 -17.93 20.41
CA PRO A 170 -9.60 -17.19 19.59
C PRO A 170 -9.05 -18.01 18.42
N ASP A 171 -8.89 -19.32 18.61
CA ASP A 171 -8.29 -20.23 17.62
C ASP A 171 -9.23 -20.45 16.41
N GLU A 172 -10.55 -20.51 16.65
CA GLU A 172 -11.57 -20.63 15.60
C GLU A 172 -11.70 -19.32 14.80
N ILE A 173 -11.64 -18.18 15.46
CA ILE A 173 -11.70 -16.88 14.78
C ILE A 173 -10.46 -16.66 13.91
N GLY A 174 -9.27 -16.99 14.41
CA GLY A 174 -8.01 -16.83 13.66
C GLY A 174 -7.96 -17.65 12.38
N THR A 175 -8.59 -18.83 12.38
CA THR A 175 -8.67 -19.68 11.18
C THR A 175 -9.76 -19.22 10.20
N LEU A 176 -10.84 -18.62 10.70
CA LEU A 176 -11.99 -18.22 9.89
C LEU A 176 -11.86 -16.81 9.30
N VAL A 177 -11.17 -15.88 9.98
CA VAL A 177 -10.92 -14.51 9.52
C VAL A 177 -9.57 -14.42 8.81
N ASP A 178 -9.61 -14.29 7.49
CA ASP A 178 -8.40 -14.05 6.69
C ASP A 178 -7.66 -12.76 7.16
N GLY A 179 -6.39 -12.92 7.53
CA GLY A 179 -5.52 -11.82 7.98
C GLY A 179 -5.59 -11.48 9.47
N CYS A 180 -6.25 -12.29 10.30
CA CYS A 180 -6.17 -12.18 11.77
C CYS A 180 -5.41 -13.38 12.34
N SER A 181 -4.34 -13.13 13.11
CA SER A 181 -3.66 -14.19 13.87
C SER A 181 -4.39 -14.49 15.18
N GLU A 182 -4.23 -15.70 15.70
CA GLU A 182 -4.76 -16.10 17.01
C GLU A 182 -4.35 -15.11 18.12
N ASP A 183 -3.09 -14.68 18.10
CA ASP A 183 -2.55 -13.69 19.05
C ASP A 183 -3.27 -12.34 18.98
N SER A 184 -3.62 -11.90 17.76
CA SER A 184 -4.38 -10.66 17.57
C SER A 184 -5.76 -10.78 18.20
N VAL A 185 -6.42 -11.92 18.00
CA VAL A 185 -7.74 -12.17 18.59
C VAL A 185 -7.67 -12.25 20.12
N ARG A 186 -6.64 -12.90 20.68
CA ARG A 186 -6.41 -12.92 22.14
C ARG A 186 -6.25 -11.52 22.71
N SER A 187 -5.45 -10.67 22.06
CA SER A 187 -5.27 -9.28 22.49
C SER A 187 -6.59 -8.48 22.46
N TRP A 188 -7.43 -8.69 21.45
CA TRP A 188 -8.73 -8.04 21.35
C TRP A 188 -9.75 -8.55 22.38
N ILE A 189 -9.71 -9.81 22.76
CA ILE A 189 -10.55 -10.36 23.83
C ILE A 189 -10.14 -9.77 25.19
N GLU A 190 -8.84 -9.63 25.45
CA GLU A 190 -8.34 -8.99 26.68
C GLU A 190 -8.74 -7.52 26.77
N GLU A 191 -8.59 -6.77 25.67
CA GLU A 191 -9.08 -5.39 25.57
C GLU A 191 -10.60 -5.31 25.70
N GLY A 192 -11.32 -6.24 25.08
CA GLY A 192 -12.77 -6.34 25.15
C GLY A 192 -13.26 -6.54 26.58
N LYS A 193 -12.61 -7.42 27.35
CA LYS A 193 -12.91 -7.62 28.78
C LYS A 193 -12.70 -6.33 29.59
N LYS A 194 -11.60 -5.60 29.36
CA LYS A 194 -11.34 -4.30 30.01
C LYS A 194 -12.35 -3.21 29.66
N LEU A 195 -12.99 -3.29 28.49
CA LEU A 195 -14.03 -2.33 28.07
C LEU A 195 -15.42 -2.66 28.61
N LEU A 196 -15.61 -3.88 29.14
CA LEU A 196 -16.86 -4.36 29.73
C LEU A 196 -16.84 -4.34 31.26
N GLU A 197 -15.65 -4.29 31.86
CA GLU A 197 -15.40 -3.97 33.27
C GLU A 197 -15.67 -2.48 33.55
#